data_AF-A0A7I8D3U8-F1
#
_entry.id   AF-A0A7I8D3U8-F1
#
_cell.length_a   1.000
_cell.length_b   1.000
_cell.length_c   1.000
_cell.angle_alpha   90.00
_cell.angle_beta   90.00
_cell.angle_gamma   90.00
#
_symmetry.space_group_name_H-M   'P 1'
#
loop_
_entity.id
_entity.type
_entity.pdbx_description
1 polymer ?
#
loop_
_entity_poly.entity_id
_entity_poly.type
_entity_poly.pdbx_seq_one_letter_code
_entity_poly.pdbx_strand_id
1 'polypeptide(L)'
;MKTTKRSLLASGLAVLVCIAMLAGATFAWFTDSVVNKGNKIQSGSLSIDAYAYDLDKDGTGGFTIEGVNGGKPFTFEEEGQDLKKDPNPILNETLWEPGKSSAKLLKVQNNGTLAAKIKLEFVLTDGGLQDALWFDFIQVKDGQVTGQFTKRPMSELATIAQNLELPVLAGQNVQFILVYGMNEEAGNEYQDKSFSADIAILATQYTEEEDGFGSDQYDKDAEYKAWDGETTDTDWFEQADPDAPSYELDSPEALAGLAQLVEQGTSFKDKTIELTGDVSLGNQEWTPIGNNSHPFEGTFDGNGNTVKNLNPTTNEGYTGLFGTLDNAAVQDVTISGGTVDATTGKTGVLAGQSKGSTIQNVTVDGVTVNGKPSDDSYTGGIVGEGYTGTIDGCTVKNSTITGGNFLGGISGQGYAKINNCTVESCQITGSSWKVGGIIGQLNEGTFTFENLLVKDTVITAGSNGFGAIVGFSNYGNKTFNNCDVQNCTLKKSTSSLSGAAGLIGQIYGQSGNIFNFNDCDVSGLKFESSSSISGIGGFVGNGYWRGFSGVTVNFKDCTTEITNIVSNGTATNAGAFVGDGKSNTFNFTGSNTAVTTDTGITELIGNQGATITGEDTVSFSK
;
A
#
# COMPACT_ATOMS: atom_id res chain seq x y z
N MET A 1 24.72 86.30 39.12
CA MET A 1 23.40 85.90 38.55
C MET A 1 23.37 85.68 37.02
N LYS A 2 24.31 86.22 36.21
CA LYS A 2 24.31 85.98 34.75
C LYS A 2 24.94 84.65 34.30
N THR A 3 25.91 84.11 35.05
CA THR A 3 26.57 82.82 34.77
C THR A 3 25.66 81.62 35.06
N THR A 4 24.86 81.69 36.11
CA THR A 4 23.92 80.64 36.54
C THR A 4 22.78 80.39 35.54
N LYS A 5 22.41 81.39 34.74
CA LYS A 5 21.36 81.24 33.70
C LYS A 5 21.86 80.49 32.46
N ARG A 6 23.15 80.61 32.12
CA ARG A 6 23.74 79.88 30.98
C ARG A 6 23.95 78.40 31.30
N SER A 7 24.33 78.06 32.53
CA SER A 7 24.44 76.67 32.97
C SER A 7 23.08 75.97 33.06
N LEU A 8 22.02 76.68 33.47
CA LEU A 8 20.66 76.13 33.51
C LEU A 8 20.14 75.83 32.09
N LEU A 9 20.39 76.71 31.14
CA LEU A 9 20.04 76.49 29.72
C LEU A 9 20.82 75.33 29.11
N ALA A 10 22.12 75.21 29.38
CA ALA A 10 22.93 74.09 28.90
C ALA A 10 22.47 72.75 29.50
N SER A 11 22.10 72.73 30.78
CA SER A 11 21.59 71.53 31.45
C SER A 11 20.20 71.14 30.95
N GLY A 12 19.32 72.12 30.69
CA GLY A 12 18.01 71.87 30.06
C GLY A 12 18.14 71.33 28.63
N LEU A 13 19.10 71.84 27.85
CA LEU A 13 19.37 71.34 26.49
C LEU A 13 19.92 69.91 26.52
N ALA A 14 20.82 69.59 27.46
CA ALA A 14 21.36 68.26 27.62
C ALA A 14 20.28 67.23 28.00
N VAL A 15 19.33 67.60 28.88
CA VAL A 15 18.20 66.74 29.23
C VAL A 15 17.27 66.52 28.03
N LEU A 16 17.01 67.55 27.24
CA LEU A 16 16.23 67.43 25.99
C LEU A 16 16.90 66.50 24.98
N VAL A 17 18.22 66.59 24.83
CA VAL A 17 18.99 65.69 23.96
C VAL A 17 18.98 64.26 24.49
N CYS A 18 19.09 64.05 25.81
CA CYS A 18 18.96 62.71 26.40
C CYS A 18 17.55 62.13 26.21
N ILE A 19 16.49 62.92 26.35
CA ILE A 19 15.10 62.48 26.09
C ILE A 19 14.90 62.15 24.61
N ALA A 20 15.48 62.95 23.70
CA ALA A 20 15.43 62.67 22.26
C ALA A 20 16.21 61.40 21.89
N MET A 21 17.35 61.13 22.52
CA MET A 21 18.10 59.88 22.34
C MET A 21 17.37 58.68 22.96
N LEU A 22 16.67 58.84 24.09
CA LEU A 22 15.86 57.78 24.70
C LEU A 22 14.63 57.44 23.84
N ALA A 23 14.00 58.46 23.25
CA ALA A 23 12.92 58.29 22.28
C ALA A 23 13.43 57.68 20.97
N GLY A 24 14.63 58.06 20.51
CA GLY A 24 15.26 57.46 19.33
C GLY A 24 15.66 55.99 19.53
N ALA A 25 16.14 55.63 20.72
CA ALA A 25 16.52 54.25 21.06
C ALA A 25 15.33 53.32 21.26
N THR A 26 14.16 53.84 21.63
CA THR A 26 12.91 53.06 21.76
C THR A 26 12.17 52.88 20.42
N PHE A 27 12.45 53.73 19.42
CA PHE A 27 11.97 53.53 18.04
C PHE A 27 12.86 52.60 17.20
N ALA A 28 14.11 52.37 17.62
CA ALA A 28 15.08 51.55 16.87
C ALA A 28 15.11 50.07 17.30
N TRP A 29 14.26 49.63 18.23
CA TRP A 29 14.27 48.26 18.73
C TRP A 29 12.84 47.76 18.96
N PHE A 30 12.13 47.46 17.87
CA PHE A 30 11.07 46.41 17.74
C PHE A 30 10.51 46.37 16.30
N THR A 31 11.35 46.59 15.29
CA THR A 31 11.02 46.17 13.92
C THR A 31 12.14 45.27 13.44
N ASP A 32 12.21 44.07 13.99
CA ASP A 32 12.65 42.94 13.18
C ASP A 32 11.52 42.62 12.21
N SER A 33 11.32 43.50 11.23
CA SER A 33 10.57 43.13 10.04
C SER A 33 11.56 42.40 9.17
N VAL A 34 11.61 41.07 9.33
CA VAL A 34 12.09 40.21 8.26
C VAL A 34 11.18 40.53 7.08
N VAL A 35 11.69 41.30 6.12
CA VAL A 35 11.02 41.46 4.83
C VAL A 35 11.26 40.17 4.09
N ASN A 36 10.50 39.13 4.44
CA ASN A 36 10.32 38.02 3.52
C ASN A 36 9.51 38.59 2.35
N LYS A 37 10.16 38.80 1.21
CA LYS A 37 9.52 39.33 0.00
C LYS A 37 8.46 38.41 -0.60
N GLY A 38 8.11 37.31 0.07
CA GLY A 38 7.00 36.43 -0.25
C GLY A 38 6.12 36.12 0.97
N ASN A 39 6.67 35.61 2.07
CA ASN A 39 5.80 34.95 3.06
C ASN A 39 5.13 35.95 4.03
N LYS A 40 3.80 36.02 3.97
CA LYS A 40 2.96 36.66 5.00
C LYS A 40 2.62 35.62 6.07
N ILE A 41 3.04 35.85 7.31
CA ILE A 41 2.51 35.09 8.45
C ILE A 41 1.13 35.69 8.76
N GLN A 42 0.07 35.01 8.32
CA GLN A 42 -1.31 35.43 8.53
C GLN A 42 -1.96 34.57 9.62
N SER A 43 -2.51 35.23 10.66
CA SER A 43 -3.37 34.56 11.63
C SER A 43 -4.73 34.28 10.99
N GLY A 44 -5.22 33.05 11.10
CA GLY A 44 -6.53 32.66 10.62
C GLY A 44 -7.39 32.00 11.71
N SER A 45 -8.67 31.77 11.38
CA SER A 45 -9.66 31.13 12.25
C SER A 45 -10.14 29.82 11.64
N LEU A 46 -10.26 28.79 12.47
CA LEU A 46 -10.93 27.53 12.10
C LEU A 46 -12.37 27.61 12.61
N SER A 47 -13.36 27.57 11.71
CA SER A 47 -14.79 27.65 12.07
C SER A 47 -15.61 26.72 11.20
N ILE A 48 -15.95 25.54 11.73
CA ILE A 48 -16.66 24.48 10.99
C ILE A 48 -18.08 24.36 11.50
N ASP A 49 -19.09 24.64 10.68
CA ASP A 49 -20.50 24.38 10.99
C ASP A 49 -20.97 23.09 10.31
N ALA A 50 -21.88 22.35 10.94
CA ALA A 50 -22.38 21.09 10.39
C ALA A 50 -23.89 20.97 10.59
N TYR A 51 -24.56 20.44 9.57
CA TYR A 51 -26.02 20.35 9.50
C TYR A 51 -26.44 18.97 8.98
N ALA A 52 -27.55 18.44 9.51
CA ALA A 52 -28.22 17.25 8.99
C ALA A 52 -29.64 17.60 8.54
N TYR A 53 -30.01 17.26 7.31
CA TYR A 53 -31.32 17.55 6.73
C TYR A 53 -32.11 16.25 6.55
N ASP A 54 -33.36 16.27 6.99
CA ASP A 54 -34.29 15.16 6.90
C ASP A 54 -34.97 15.10 5.53
N LEU A 55 -35.64 13.98 5.25
CA LEU A 55 -36.36 13.80 3.99
C LEU A 55 -37.59 14.70 3.92
N ASP A 56 -37.67 15.50 2.87
CA ASP A 56 -38.88 16.22 2.51
C ASP A 56 -39.77 15.33 1.62
N LYS A 57 -40.92 14.92 2.15
CA LYS A 57 -41.87 14.04 1.46
C LYS A 57 -42.58 14.72 0.28
N ASP A 58 -42.65 16.05 0.29
CA ASP A 58 -43.37 16.86 -0.70
C ASP A 58 -42.41 17.71 -1.56
N GLY A 59 -41.10 17.54 -1.35
CA GLY A 59 -40.05 18.28 -2.03
C GLY A 59 -39.99 18.01 -3.53
N THR A 60 -39.53 19.00 -4.29
CA THR A 60 -39.29 18.88 -5.74
C THR A 60 -37.80 18.90 -6.04
N GLY A 61 -37.32 17.95 -6.85
CA GLY A 61 -35.90 17.81 -7.18
C GLY A 61 -35.26 16.65 -6.41
N GLY A 62 -34.04 16.86 -5.92
CA GLY A 62 -33.34 15.89 -5.07
C GLY A 62 -32.27 15.07 -5.79
N PHE A 63 -31.74 14.08 -5.08
CA PHE A 63 -30.60 13.28 -5.48
C PHE A 63 -31.03 11.85 -5.81
N THR A 64 -30.83 11.43 -7.05
CA THR A 64 -31.07 10.04 -7.47
C THR A 64 -29.83 9.21 -7.19
N ILE A 65 -30.04 8.10 -6.47
CA ILE A 65 -28.99 7.13 -6.17
C ILE A 65 -29.42 5.80 -6.80
N GLU A 66 -28.66 5.33 -7.79
CA GLU A 66 -28.96 4.07 -8.48
C GLU A 66 -28.89 2.88 -7.51
N GLY A 67 -29.83 1.94 -7.63
CA GLY A 67 -29.85 0.72 -6.81
C GLY A 67 -30.59 0.83 -5.46
N VAL A 68 -31.10 2.02 -5.09
CA VAL A 68 -31.87 2.22 -3.85
C VAL A 68 -33.13 3.05 -4.10
N ASN A 69 -34.09 3.02 -3.16
CA ASN A 69 -35.36 3.76 -3.21
C ASN A 69 -36.18 3.53 -4.51
N GLY A 70 -36.00 2.36 -5.15
CA GLY A 70 -36.65 2.04 -6.42
C GLY A 70 -36.32 3.01 -7.56
N GLY A 71 -35.15 3.66 -7.53
CA GLY A 71 -34.70 4.64 -8.53
C GLY A 71 -35.36 6.02 -8.41
N LYS A 72 -36.09 6.30 -7.32
CA LYS A 72 -36.67 7.62 -7.05
C LYS A 72 -35.66 8.52 -6.32
N PRO A 73 -35.66 9.84 -6.59
CA PRO A 73 -34.78 10.78 -5.91
C PRO A 73 -35.11 10.91 -4.42
N PHE A 74 -34.09 11.21 -3.62
CA PHE A 74 -34.25 11.69 -2.24
C PHE A 74 -34.29 13.21 -2.22
N THR A 75 -35.35 13.76 -1.66
CA THR A 75 -35.56 15.19 -1.42
C THR A 75 -35.35 15.50 0.05
N PHE A 76 -34.77 16.65 0.36
CA PHE A 76 -34.40 17.04 1.72
C PHE A 76 -35.07 18.36 2.10
N GLU A 77 -35.38 18.51 3.38
CA GLU A 77 -35.96 19.74 3.93
C GLU A 77 -35.00 20.94 3.77
N GLU A 78 -35.56 22.15 3.71
CA GLU A 78 -34.75 23.39 3.59
C GLU A 78 -34.02 23.74 4.89
N GLU A 79 -34.63 23.45 6.05
CA GLU A 79 -34.06 23.68 7.37
C GLU A 79 -33.49 22.39 7.93
N GLY A 80 -32.18 22.37 8.19
CA GLY A 80 -31.48 21.22 8.78
C GLY A 80 -31.21 21.38 10.27
N GLN A 81 -31.11 20.26 10.97
CA GLN A 81 -30.62 20.18 12.34
C GLN A 81 -29.19 20.74 12.42
N ASP A 82 -28.98 21.78 13.24
CA ASP A 82 -27.65 22.34 13.53
C ASP A 82 -26.92 21.48 14.56
N LEU A 83 -25.93 20.72 14.10
CA LEU A 83 -25.23 19.71 14.90
C LEU A 83 -24.32 20.31 15.99
N LYS A 84 -24.10 21.63 15.99
CA LYS A 84 -23.40 22.30 17.10
C LYS A 84 -24.32 22.61 18.27
N LYS A 85 -25.62 22.77 18.01
CA LYS A 85 -26.58 23.29 18.98
C LYS A 85 -27.59 22.25 19.42
N ASP A 86 -27.98 21.37 18.49
CA ASP A 86 -29.00 20.37 18.73
C ASP A 86 -28.36 19.10 19.30
N PRO A 87 -28.77 18.66 20.51
CA PRO A 87 -28.24 17.45 21.14
C PRO A 87 -28.93 16.16 20.68
N ASN A 88 -29.92 16.22 19.79
CA ASN A 88 -30.63 15.04 19.34
C ASN A 88 -29.77 14.21 18.38
N PRO A 89 -29.79 12.87 18.47
CA PRO A 89 -29.11 12.02 17.50
C PRO A 89 -29.63 12.27 16.08
N ILE A 90 -28.72 12.34 15.11
CA ILE A 90 -29.10 12.51 13.71
C ILE A 90 -29.94 11.35 13.18
N LEU A 91 -29.80 10.13 13.70
CA LEU A 91 -30.73 9.03 13.45
C LEU A 91 -31.49 8.71 14.74
N ASN A 92 -32.81 8.89 14.72
CA ASN A 92 -33.67 8.65 15.89
C ASN A 92 -35.08 8.16 15.49
N GLU A 93 -35.15 7.38 14.41
CA GLU A 93 -36.42 6.88 13.87
C GLU A 93 -37.19 6.06 14.91
N THR A 94 -38.46 6.42 15.12
CA THR A 94 -39.34 5.73 16.08
C THR A 94 -39.96 4.45 15.52
N LEU A 95 -39.97 4.30 14.19
CA LEU A 95 -40.59 3.19 13.49
C LEU A 95 -39.70 2.74 12.34
N TRP A 96 -39.22 1.50 12.43
CA TRP A 96 -38.47 0.84 11.37
C TRP A 96 -39.35 -0.20 10.69
N GLU A 97 -39.42 -0.14 9.36
CA GLU A 97 -40.21 -1.06 8.54
C GLU A 97 -39.26 -1.88 7.65
N PRO A 98 -39.34 -3.23 7.67
CA PRO A 98 -38.58 -4.08 6.77
C PRO A 98 -38.75 -3.66 5.29
N GLY A 99 -37.63 -3.49 4.59
CA GLY A 99 -37.60 -3.09 3.18
C GLY A 99 -37.78 -1.60 2.90
N LYS A 100 -37.97 -0.76 3.93
CA LYS A 100 -37.97 0.70 3.76
C LYS A 100 -36.56 1.27 3.88
N SER A 101 -36.23 2.16 2.95
CA SER A 101 -35.05 3.01 2.99
C SER A 101 -35.42 4.45 3.32
N SER A 102 -34.55 5.13 4.04
CA SER A 102 -34.56 6.57 4.33
C SER A 102 -33.17 7.14 4.02
N ALA A 103 -33.02 8.46 4.11
CA ALA A 103 -31.73 9.12 3.95
C ALA A 103 -31.63 10.41 4.77
N LYS A 104 -30.41 10.83 5.09
CA LYS A 104 -30.12 12.19 5.60
C LYS A 104 -29.02 12.83 4.80
N LEU A 105 -29.19 14.11 4.47
CA LEU A 105 -28.15 14.91 3.86
C LEU A 105 -27.33 15.56 4.97
N LEU A 106 -26.04 15.26 5.02
CA LEU A 106 -25.09 15.89 5.93
C LEU A 106 -24.32 16.96 5.16
N LYS A 107 -24.21 18.16 5.74
CA LYS A 107 -23.43 19.26 5.18
C LYS A 107 -22.45 19.77 6.23
N VAL A 108 -21.16 19.76 5.91
CA VAL A 108 -20.12 20.39 6.72
C VAL A 108 -19.57 21.60 5.98
N GLN A 109 -19.69 22.78 6.57
CA GLN A 109 -19.31 24.06 6.00
C GLN A 109 -18.15 24.66 6.79
N ASN A 110 -17.09 25.06 6.09
CA ASN A 110 -16.02 25.87 6.69
C ASN A 110 -16.35 27.35 6.51
N ASN A 111 -16.68 28.02 7.61
CA ASN A 111 -16.89 29.46 7.71
C ASN A 111 -15.65 30.19 8.26
N GLY A 112 -14.57 29.45 8.50
CA GLY A 112 -13.28 29.99 8.92
C GLY A 112 -12.46 30.53 7.75
N THR A 113 -11.30 31.07 8.08
CA THR A 113 -10.31 31.57 7.12
C THR A 113 -9.14 30.62 6.90
N LEU A 114 -9.10 29.49 7.63
CA LEU A 114 -8.11 28.44 7.45
C LEU A 114 -8.80 27.21 6.85
N ALA A 115 -8.13 26.56 5.92
CA ALA A 115 -8.52 25.26 5.44
C ALA A 115 -8.57 24.25 6.59
N ALA A 116 -9.52 23.32 6.50
CA ALA A 116 -9.73 22.30 7.51
C ALA A 116 -9.71 20.92 6.88
N LYS A 117 -9.28 19.93 7.64
CA LYS A 117 -9.48 18.52 7.32
C LYS A 117 -10.41 17.94 8.37
N ILE A 118 -11.50 17.33 7.93
CA ILE A 118 -12.56 16.82 8.79
C ILE A 118 -12.55 15.30 8.88
N LYS A 119 -12.90 14.77 10.05
CA LYS A 119 -13.28 13.38 10.29
C LYS A 119 -14.69 13.31 10.85
N LEU A 120 -15.40 12.26 10.47
CA LEU A 120 -16.74 11.95 10.94
C LEU A 120 -16.65 10.83 11.97
N GLU A 121 -17.13 11.07 13.19
CA GLU A 121 -17.17 10.05 14.23
C GLU A 121 -18.62 9.80 14.63
N PHE A 122 -19.12 8.58 14.40
CA PHE A 122 -20.49 8.21 14.77
C PHE A 122 -20.52 7.56 16.15
N VAL A 123 -21.42 8.04 17.00
CA VAL A 123 -21.72 7.45 18.30
C VAL A 123 -23.04 6.68 18.18
N LEU A 124 -22.96 5.36 18.24
CA LEU A 124 -24.11 4.47 18.04
C LEU A 124 -24.69 4.04 19.39
N THR A 125 -26.02 4.10 19.51
CA THR A 125 -26.76 3.50 20.62
C THR A 125 -27.69 2.43 20.06
N ASP A 126 -27.31 1.18 20.26
CA ASP A 126 -28.09 0.03 19.80
C ASP A 126 -29.01 -0.51 20.91
N GLY A 127 -30.31 -0.52 20.64
CA GLY A 127 -31.34 -1.16 21.45
C GLY A 127 -31.64 -2.59 21.00
N GLY A 128 -30.78 -3.20 20.17
CA GLY A 128 -30.90 -4.54 19.61
C GLY A 128 -31.50 -4.57 18.20
N LEU A 129 -31.35 -3.49 17.43
CA LEU A 129 -31.86 -3.37 16.07
C LEU A 129 -30.73 -3.31 15.03
N GLN A 130 -29.49 -3.00 15.42
CA GLN A 130 -28.36 -2.77 14.51
C GLN A 130 -28.16 -3.89 13.47
N ASP A 131 -28.26 -5.16 13.85
CA ASP A 131 -28.06 -6.31 12.95
C ASP A 131 -29.12 -6.40 11.83
N ALA A 132 -30.29 -5.80 12.02
CA ALA A 132 -31.34 -5.74 11.01
C ALA A 132 -31.19 -4.54 10.06
N LEU A 133 -30.28 -3.62 10.35
CA LEU A 133 -30.13 -2.37 9.62
C LEU A 133 -28.95 -2.40 8.66
N TRP A 134 -29.07 -1.60 7.62
CA TRP A 134 -28.03 -1.39 6.63
C TRP A 134 -27.88 0.10 6.35
N PHE A 135 -26.72 0.48 5.84
CA PHE A 135 -26.44 1.85 5.42
C PHE A 135 -25.54 1.88 4.18
N ASP A 136 -25.44 3.07 3.60
CA ASP A 136 -24.37 3.51 2.71
C ASP A 136 -24.11 5.01 2.91
N PHE A 137 -22.92 5.45 2.53
CA PHE A 137 -22.46 6.81 2.69
C PHE A 137 -21.91 7.32 1.35
N ILE A 138 -22.60 8.26 0.72
CA ILE A 138 -22.32 8.67 -0.66
C ILE A 138 -22.07 10.17 -0.70
N GLN A 139 -20.98 10.58 -1.33
CA GLN A 139 -20.61 11.99 -1.43
C GLN A 139 -21.47 12.71 -2.47
N VAL A 140 -21.76 13.99 -2.20
CA VAL A 140 -22.35 14.91 -3.16
C VAL A 140 -21.29 15.96 -3.51
N LYS A 141 -20.98 16.07 -4.80
CA LYS A 141 -20.02 17.05 -5.34
C LYS A 141 -20.68 17.80 -6.49
N ASP A 142 -20.54 19.13 -6.49
CA ASP A 142 -21.12 20.02 -7.51
C ASP A 142 -22.63 19.80 -7.74
N GLY A 143 -23.36 19.45 -6.68
CA GLY A 143 -24.79 19.17 -6.73
C GLY A 143 -25.17 17.82 -7.37
N GLN A 144 -24.20 16.92 -7.57
CA GLN A 144 -24.43 15.57 -8.10
C GLN A 144 -23.92 14.50 -7.13
N VAL A 145 -24.59 13.36 -7.12
CA VAL A 145 -24.16 12.17 -6.37
C VAL A 145 -22.92 11.59 -7.06
N THR A 146 -21.86 11.37 -6.29
CA THR A 146 -20.63 10.73 -6.77
C THR A 146 -20.40 9.42 -6.02
N GLY A 147 -20.32 8.32 -6.76
CA GLY A 147 -20.12 6.98 -6.19
C GLY A 147 -21.19 5.99 -6.65
N GLN A 148 -21.06 4.74 -6.20
CA GLN A 148 -22.02 3.67 -6.46
C GLN A 148 -22.60 3.20 -5.14
N PHE A 149 -23.91 2.99 -5.10
CA PHE A 149 -24.58 2.50 -3.90
C PHE A 149 -24.08 1.11 -3.53
N THR A 150 -23.61 0.95 -2.30
CA THR A 150 -23.19 -0.33 -1.73
C THR A 150 -23.91 -0.54 -0.40
N LYS A 151 -24.78 -1.54 -0.34
CA LYS A 151 -25.49 -1.89 0.89
C LYS A 151 -24.50 -2.52 1.89
N ARG A 152 -24.24 -1.85 3.02
CA ARG A 152 -23.34 -2.31 4.09
C ARG A 152 -24.10 -2.55 5.40
N PRO A 153 -23.65 -3.47 6.27
CA PRO A 153 -24.30 -3.67 7.57
C PRO A 153 -24.09 -2.46 8.49
N MET A 154 -25.12 -2.08 9.26
CA MET A 154 -25.08 -0.90 10.15
C MET A 154 -23.98 -0.98 11.23
N SER A 155 -23.48 -2.18 11.54
CA SER A 155 -22.34 -2.39 12.44
C SER A 155 -21.04 -1.74 11.96
N GLU A 156 -20.87 -1.53 10.65
CA GLU A 156 -19.67 -0.94 10.05
C GLU A 156 -19.70 0.60 9.99
N LEU A 157 -20.83 1.25 10.31
CA LEU A 157 -21.01 2.70 10.15
C LEU A 157 -19.94 3.53 10.84
N ALA A 158 -19.68 3.25 12.12
CA ALA A 158 -18.69 4.00 12.89
C ALA A 158 -17.27 3.82 12.34
N THR A 159 -16.89 2.59 11.99
CA THR A 159 -15.54 2.26 11.49
C THR A 159 -15.27 2.87 10.11
N ILE A 160 -16.24 2.78 9.19
CA ILE A 160 -16.09 3.34 7.85
C ILE A 160 -16.02 4.87 7.90
N ALA A 161 -16.88 5.51 8.70
CA ALA A 161 -16.88 6.96 8.85
C ALA A 161 -15.58 7.50 9.47
N GLN A 162 -15.04 6.80 10.47
CA GLN A 162 -13.82 7.23 11.17
C GLN A 162 -12.56 7.22 10.27
N ASN A 163 -12.54 6.34 9.26
CA ASN A 163 -11.45 6.25 8.29
C ASN A 163 -11.56 7.29 7.16
N LEU A 164 -12.68 8.01 7.06
CA LEU A 164 -12.90 9.03 6.06
C LEU A 164 -12.35 10.38 6.54
N GLU A 165 -11.34 10.88 5.84
CA GLU A 165 -10.69 12.15 6.16
C GLU A 165 -10.71 13.08 4.94
N LEU A 166 -11.40 14.21 5.04
CA LEU A 166 -11.74 15.04 3.87
C LEU A 166 -11.38 16.51 4.05
N PRO A 167 -10.79 17.18 3.04
CA PRO A 167 -10.51 18.60 3.10
C PRO A 167 -11.78 19.44 2.90
N VAL A 168 -11.90 20.53 3.65
CA VAL A 168 -12.91 21.57 3.52
C VAL A 168 -12.19 22.92 3.54
N LEU A 169 -11.95 23.47 2.36
CA LEU A 169 -11.24 24.74 2.17
C LEU A 169 -12.05 25.92 2.74
N ALA A 170 -11.40 27.05 2.96
CA ALA A 170 -12.07 28.23 3.51
C ALA A 170 -13.28 28.66 2.65
N GLY A 171 -14.44 28.85 3.29
CA GLY A 171 -15.69 29.20 2.61
C GLY A 171 -16.38 28.06 1.84
N GLN A 172 -15.77 26.88 1.74
CA GLN A 172 -16.36 25.72 1.05
C GLN A 172 -17.16 24.80 1.98
N ASN A 173 -17.92 23.89 1.39
CA ASN A 173 -18.60 22.81 2.10
C ASN A 173 -18.41 21.46 1.42
N VAL A 174 -18.60 20.41 2.21
CA VAL A 174 -18.72 19.04 1.73
C VAL A 174 -20.08 18.50 2.15
N GLN A 175 -20.70 17.73 1.26
CA GLN A 175 -22.01 17.14 1.45
C GLN A 175 -21.98 15.62 1.28
N PHE A 176 -22.77 14.91 2.08
CA PHE A 176 -22.93 13.46 2.01
C PHE A 176 -24.38 13.08 2.18
N ILE A 177 -24.79 12.00 1.53
CA ILE A 177 -26.07 11.37 1.77
C ILE A 177 -25.80 10.07 2.53
N LEU A 178 -26.24 10.02 3.79
CA LEU A 178 -26.32 8.80 4.56
C LEU A 178 -27.64 8.13 4.20
N VAL A 179 -27.58 7.09 3.36
CA VAL A 179 -28.74 6.26 3.02
C VAL A 179 -28.77 5.10 3.99
N TYR A 180 -29.95 4.77 4.53
CA TYR A 180 -30.07 3.68 5.49
C TYR A 180 -31.44 3.03 5.42
N GLY A 181 -31.58 1.84 5.98
CA GLY A 181 -32.86 1.15 6.03
C GLY A 181 -32.81 -0.15 6.81
N MET A 182 -33.95 -0.82 6.88
CA MET A 182 -34.09 -2.14 7.49
C MET A 182 -34.13 -3.22 6.41
N ASN A 183 -33.48 -4.36 6.67
CA ASN A 183 -33.49 -5.50 5.75
C ASN A 183 -34.90 -6.05 5.57
N GLU A 184 -35.27 -6.44 4.34
CA GLU A 184 -36.59 -7.04 4.03
C GLU A 184 -36.84 -8.35 4.79
N GLU A 185 -35.77 -9.08 5.11
CA GLU A 185 -35.81 -10.36 5.81
C GLU A 185 -35.95 -10.22 7.33
N ALA A 186 -35.91 -9.01 7.87
CA ALA A 186 -35.95 -8.77 9.31
C ALA A 186 -37.29 -9.20 9.93
N GLY A 187 -37.25 -10.11 10.90
CA GLY A 187 -38.43 -10.69 11.53
C GLY A 187 -38.93 -9.95 12.77
N ASN A 188 -39.95 -10.53 13.42
CA ASN A 188 -40.62 -9.95 14.61
C ASN A 188 -39.70 -9.88 15.85
N GLU A 189 -38.55 -10.56 15.84
CA GLU A 189 -37.53 -10.49 16.89
C GLU A 189 -36.97 -9.07 17.09
N TYR A 190 -37.09 -8.22 16.07
CA TYR A 190 -36.70 -6.81 16.10
C TYR A 190 -37.85 -5.85 16.48
N GLN A 191 -39.04 -6.38 16.76
CA GLN A 191 -40.18 -5.56 17.19
C GLN A 191 -39.87 -4.84 18.52
N ASP A 192 -40.23 -3.56 18.60
CA ASP A 192 -39.99 -2.67 19.74
C ASP A 192 -38.49 -2.45 20.09
N LYS A 193 -37.57 -2.88 19.21
CA LYS A 193 -36.15 -2.54 19.30
C LYS A 193 -35.91 -1.14 18.72
N SER A 194 -34.82 -0.51 19.15
CA SER A 194 -34.46 0.84 18.72
C SER A 194 -33.02 0.90 18.24
N PHE A 195 -32.71 1.86 17.39
CA PHE A 195 -31.35 2.22 17.02
C PHE A 195 -31.29 3.73 16.87
N SER A 196 -30.25 4.35 17.43
CA SER A 196 -29.97 5.76 17.19
C SER A 196 -28.48 5.97 16.95
N ALA A 197 -28.16 6.95 16.11
CA ALA A 197 -26.80 7.33 15.81
C ALA A 197 -26.66 8.85 15.87
N ASP A 198 -25.63 9.31 16.55
CA ASP A 198 -25.21 10.70 16.56
C ASP A 198 -23.87 10.85 15.84
N ILE A 199 -23.49 12.07 15.46
CA ILE A 199 -22.25 12.35 14.72
C ILE A 199 -21.48 13.52 15.33
N ALA A 200 -20.19 13.30 15.55
CA ALA A 200 -19.22 14.34 15.88
C ALA A 200 -18.35 14.65 14.66
N ILE A 201 -18.10 15.93 14.43
CA ILE A 201 -17.20 16.42 13.38
C ILE A 201 -15.91 16.89 14.05
N LEU A 202 -14.82 16.15 13.82
CA LEU A 202 -13.49 16.56 14.26
C LEU A 202 -12.82 17.31 13.11
N ALA A 203 -12.38 18.54 13.37
CA ALA A 203 -11.70 19.36 12.38
C ALA A 203 -10.32 19.77 12.88
N THR A 204 -9.30 19.53 12.06
CA THR A 204 -7.94 20.06 12.25
C THR A 204 -7.59 20.99 11.09
N GLN A 205 -6.56 21.82 11.26
CA GLN A 205 -6.08 22.66 10.16
C GLN A 205 -5.56 21.77 9.02
N TYR A 206 -5.98 22.09 7.80
CA TYR A 206 -5.42 21.53 6.58
C TYR A 206 -4.35 22.49 6.05
N THR A 207 -3.20 21.97 5.66
CA THR A 207 -2.16 22.74 4.98
C THR A 207 -2.61 22.98 3.54
N GLU A 208 -3.37 24.06 3.36
CA GLU A 208 -3.61 24.69 2.06
C GLU A 208 -2.57 25.82 1.94
N GLU A 209 -1.75 25.79 0.89
CA GLU A 209 -0.75 26.83 0.65
C GLU A 209 -1.39 28.00 -0.12
N GLU A 210 -1.40 29.19 0.48
CA GLU A 210 -1.53 30.45 -0.25
C GLU A 210 -0.14 31.10 -0.32
N ASP A 211 0.31 31.41 -1.53
CA ASP A 211 1.58 32.10 -1.72
C ASP A 211 1.55 33.56 -1.22
N GLY A 212 2.70 34.22 -1.24
CA GLY A 212 2.83 35.62 -0.82
C GLY A 212 1.95 36.65 -1.54
N PHE A 213 1.33 36.25 -2.65
CA PHE A 213 0.54 37.10 -3.53
C PHE A 213 -0.97 36.88 -3.39
N GLY A 214 -1.41 35.89 -2.59
CA GLY A 214 -2.82 35.69 -2.25
C GLY A 214 -3.67 35.26 -3.46
N SER A 215 -3.11 34.39 -4.30
CA SER A 215 -3.74 33.83 -5.49
C SER A 215 -3.68 32.30 -5.46
N ASP A 216 -4.83 31.63 -5.54
CA ASP A 216 -5.00 30.18 -5.74
C ASP A 216 -4.71 29.74 -7.18
N GLN A 217 -4.18 30.64 -8.04
CA GLN A 217 -4.16 30.46 -9.50
C GLN A 217 -2.80 30.20 -10.13
N TYR A 218 -1.69 30.16 -9.38
CA TYR A 218 -0.44 29.72 -10.01
C TYR A 218 -0.50 28.23 -10.38
N ASP A 219 -1.27 27.44 -9.63
CA ASP A 219 -1.33 25.99 -9.71
C ASP A 219 -2.73 25.40 -9.93
N LYS A 220 -3.79 26.22 -9.97
CA LYS A 220 -5.16 25.79 -10.30
C LYS A 220 -5.28 24.99 -11.59
N ASP A 221 -4.40 25.29 -12.53
CA ASP A 221 -4.18 24.58 -13.80
C ASP A 221 -2.74 24.05 -13.92
N ALA A 222 -1.92 24.08 -12.87
CA ALA A 222 -0.65 23.38 -12.88
C ALA A 222 -0.96 21.89 -12.76
N GLU A 223 -1.05 21.25 -13.92
CA GLU A 223 -0.71 19.84 -14.01
C GLU A 223 0.61 19.64 -13.26
N TYR A 224 0.70 18.61 -12.42
CA TYR A 224 2.00 18.04 -12.05
C TYR A 224 2.75 17.92 -13.37
N LYS A 225 3.79 18.74 -13.59
CA LYS A 225 4.51 18.74 -14.85
C LYS A 225 5.00 17.32 -15.05
N ALA A 226 4.31 16.61 -15.93
CA ALA A 226 4.69 15.30 -16.32
C ALA A 226 5.87 15.47 -17.25
N TRP A 227 6.86 14.61 -17.09
CA TRP A 227 7.96 14.54 -18.01
C TRP A 227 7.43 14.42 -19.45
N ASP A 228 8.01 15.18 -20.37
CA ASP A 228 7.60 15.19 -21.78
C ASP A 228 8.17 14.02 -22.58
N GLY A 229 9.06 13.22 -21.97
CA GLY A 229 9.72 12.08 -22.61
C GLY A 229 11.02 12.42 -23.34
N GLU A 230 11.40 13.70 -23.40
CA GLU A 230 12.53 14.17 -24.20
C GLU A 230 13.48 15.07 -23.42
N THR A 231 12.97 15.97 -22.58
CA THR A 231 13.75 17.01 -21.90
C THR A 231 14.52 16.43 -20.72
N THR A 232 15.83 16.69 -20.66
CA THR A 232 16.67 16.35 -19.52
C THR A 232 17.29 17.61 -18.93
N ASP A 233 17.51 17.60 -17.61
CA ASP A 233 18.24 18.64 -16.89
C ASP A 233 19.42 18.01 -16.14
N THR A 234 20.63 18.41 -16.49
CA THR A 234 21.89 18.01 -15.82
C THR A 234 22.57 19.19 -15.11
N ASP A 235 21.96 20.38 -15.10
CA ASP A 235 22.56 21.59 -14.52
C ASP A 235 22.81 21.44 -13.02
N TRP A 236 21.94 20.71 -12.31
CA TRP A 236 22.09 20.38 -10.89
C TRP A 236 23.39 19.63 -10.59
N PHE A 237 23.98 18.93 -11.57
CA PHE A 237 25.26 18.24 -11.45
C PHE A 237 26.41 19.07 -12.01
N GLU A 238 26.25 19.62 -13.22
CA GLU A 238 27.32 20.32 -13.94
C GLU A 238 27.71 21.66 -13.30
N GLN A 239 26.76 22.32 -12.65
CA GLN A 239 26.98 23.61 -11.98
C GLN A 239 27.29 23.46 -10.48
N ALA A 240 27.16 22.25 -9.94
CA ALA A 240 27.44 21.96 -8.56
C ALA A 240 28.95 21.86 -8.28
N ASP A 241 29.29 21.87 -6.98
CA ASP A 241 30.64 21.55 -6.53
C ASP A 241 30.97 20.09 -6.92
N PRO A 242 32.06 19.81 -7.66
CA PRO A 242 32.46 18.44 -8.02
C PRO A 242 32.62 17.52 -6.80
N ASP A 243 32.92 18.09 -5.64
CA ASP A 243 33.09 17.37 -4.37
C ASP A 243 31.77 17.25 -3.58
N ALA A 244 30.65 17.80 -4.06
CA ALA A 244 29.36 17.74 -3.39
C ALA A 244 28.96 16.30 -3.05
N PRO A 245 28.63 15.97 -1.79
CA PRO A 245 28.30 14.61 -1.38
C PRO A 245 26.87 14.21 -1.76
N SER A 246 25.97 15.19 -1.94
CA SER A 246 24.56 14.98 -2.25
C SER A 246 24.06 15.97 -3.30
N TYR A 247 23.01 15.57 -4.01
CA TYR A 247 22.31 16.36 -5.02
C TYR A 247 20.80 16.20 -4.83
N GLU A 248 20.06 17.30 -4.93
CA GLU A 248 18.60 17.34 -4.81
C GLU A 248 17.96 17.42 -6.20
N LEU A 249 16.95 16.58 -6.44
CA LEU A 249 16.15 16.60 -7.66
C LEU A 249 14.72 17.03 -7.32
N ASP A 250 14.26 18.10 -7.97
CA ASP A 250 12.94 18.72 -7.75
C ASP A 250 12.00 18.58 -8.95
N SER A 251 12.44 17.89 -10.02
CA SER A 251 11.72 17.82 -11.28
C SER A 251 11.93 16.48 -12.03
N PRO A 252 10.96 16.08 -12.88
CA PRO A 252 11.13 14.92 -13.76
C PRO A 252 12.31 15.03 -14.71
N GLU A 253 12.57 16.24 -15.24
CA GLU A 253 13.68 16.49 -16.16
C GLU A 253 15.03 16.27 -15.47
N ALA A 254 15.16 16.63 -14.18
CA ALA A 254 16.35 16.37 -13.39
C ALA A 254 16.56 14.86 -13.13
N LEU A 255 15.47 14.12 -12.87
CA LEU A 255 15.53 12.65 -12.77
C LEU A 255 15.90 11.99 -14.10
N ALA A 256 15.37 12.48 -15.22
CA ALA A 256 15.78 12.04 -16.56
C ALA A 256 17.25 12.39 -16.86
N GLY A 257 17.73 13.54 -16.39
CA GLY A 257 19.13 13.94 -16.44
C GLY A 257 20.06 13.01 -15.66
N LEU A 258 19.61 12.49 -14.50
CA LEU A 258 20.34 11.43 -13.79
C LEU A 258 20.54 10.19 -14.67
N ALA A 259 19.48 9.72 -15.34
CA ALA A 259 19.58 8.58 -16.25
C ALA A 259 20.59 8.84 -17.37
N GLN A 260 20.57 10.04 -17.96
CA GLN A 260 21.53 10.47 -18.97
C GLN A 260 22.98 10.48 -18.46
N LEU A 261 23.24 11.01 -17.26
CA LEU A 261 24.59 11.08 -16.69
C LEU A 261 25.15 9.69 -16.39
N VAL A 262 24.32 8.77 -15.89
CA VAL A 262 24.74 7.38 -15.65
C VAL A 262 25.03 6.67 -16.97
N GLU A 263 24.19 6.83 -17.99
CA GLU A 263 24.42 6.28 -19.33
C GLU A 263 25.76 6.75 -19.93
N GLN A 264 26.17 7.99 -19.63
CA GLN A 264 27.45 8.57 -20.06
C GLN A 264 28.66 8.15 -19.21
N GLY A 265 28.46 7.35 -18.16
CA GLY A 265 29.52 6.75 -17.34
C GLY A 265 29.73 7.39 -15.96
N THR A 266 28.88 8.32 -15.53
CA THR A 266 28.92 8.85 -14.16
C THR A 266 28.21 7.88 -13.21
N SER A 267 28.95 7.08 -12.43
CA SER A 267 28.33 6.03 -11.61
C SER A 267 27.68 6.51 -10.31
N PHE A 268 27.95 7.75 -9.88
CA PHE A 268 27.51 8.34 -8.59
C PHE A 268 27.97 7.58 -7.34
N LYS A 269 29.01 6.76 -7.46
CA LYS A 269 29.63 6.10 -6.31
C LYS A 269 29.96 7.09 -5.19
N ASP A 270 29.60 6.72 -3.96
CA ASP A 270 29.78 7.53 -2.74
C ASP A 270 29.03 8.88 -2.75
N LYS A 271 28.04 9.06 -3.64
CA LYS A 271 27.16 10.24 -3.71
C LYS A 271 25.70 9.88 -3.42
N THR A 272 24.94 10.84 -2.92
CA THR A 272 23.50 10.71 -2.67
C THR A 272 22.71 11.57 -3.65
N ILE A 273 21.64 10.99 -4.22
CA ILE A 273 20.62 11.70 -4.99
C ILE A 273 19.34 11.67 -4.18
N GLU A 274 18.77 12.83 -3.89
CA GLU A 274 17.59 12.98 -3.04
C GLU A 274 16.43 13.59 -3.84
N LEU A 275 15.25 12.97 -3.80
CA LEU A 275 14.03 13.63 -4.30
C LEU A 275 13.54 14.65 -3.27
N THR A 276 13.20 15.86 -3.72
CA THR A 276 12.60 16.89 -2.86
C THR A 276 11.09 17.03 -3.03
N GLY A 277 10.52 16.29 -3.98
CA GLY A 277 9.08 16.24 -4.24
C GLY A 277 8.69 15.05 -5.12
N ASP A 278 7.37 14.85 -5.24
CA ASP A 278 6.80 13.86 -6.18
C ASP A 278 7.16 14.19 -7.62
N VAL A 279 7.54 13.17 -8.39
CA VAL A 279 7.90 13.27 -9.81
C VAL A 279 6.94 12.44 -10.66
N SER A 280 6.45 12.97 -11.78
CA SER A 280 5.67 12.20 -12.75
C SER A 280 6.41 12.03 -14.06
N LEU A 281 6.59 10.78 -14.51
CA LEU A 281 7.24 10.44 -15.77
C LEU A 281 6.27 10.43 -16.97
N GLY A 282 5.02 10.85 -16.76
CA GLY A 282 4.05 11.06 -17.84
C GLY A 282 3.65 9.82 -18.64
N ASN A 283 4.00 8.62 -18.18
CA ASN A 283 3.89 7.38 -18.96
C ASN A 283 4.65 7.43 -20.30
N GLN A 284 5.66 8.30 -20.39
CA GLN A 284 6.56 8.41 -21.54
C GLN A 284 7.62 7.31 -21.51
N GLU A 285 8.22 7.03 -22.67
CA GLU A 285 9.31 6.05 -22.77
C GLU A 285 10.48 6.45 -21.88
N TRP A 286 10.69 5.69 -20.81
CA TRP A 286 11.73 5.94 -19.83
C TRP A 286 12.99 5.14 -20.17
N THR A 287 14.14 5.82 -20.23
CA THR A 287 15.43 5.14 -20.29
C THR A 287 15.86 4.79 -18.86
N PRO A 288 16.05 3.51 -18.51
CA PRO A 288 16.40 3.12 -17.14
C PRO A 288 17.68 3.79 -16.65
N ILE A 289 17.71 4.19 -15.38
CA ILE A 289 18.93 4.70 -14.73
C ILE A 289 19.91 3.54 -14.58
N GLY A 290 21.03 3.64 -15.28
CA GLY A 290 22.08 2.64 -15.29
C GLY A 290 21.78 1.40 -16.14
N ASN A 291 22.83 0.84 -16.71
CA ASN A 291 22.81 -0.35 -17.57
C ASN A 291 23.94 -1.31 -17.17
N ASN A 292 24.15 -2.39 -17.93
CA ASN A 292 25.15 -3.39 -17.57
C ASN A 292 26.61 -2.90 -17.74
N SER A 293 26.86 -1.92 -18.61
CA SER A 293 28.16 -1.27 -18.78
C SER A 293 28.39 -0.09 -17.82
N HIS A 294 27.33 0.65 -17.49
CA HIS A 294 27.35 1.80 -16.61
C HIS A 294 26.26 1.64 -15.53
N PRO A 295 26.49 0.83 -14.49
CA PRO A 295 25.53 0.67 -13.41
C PRO A 295 25.47 1.95 -12.56
N PHE A 296 24.34 2.15 -11.88
CA PHE A 296 24.27 3.12 -10.79
C PHE A 296 24.92 2.51 -9.53
N GLU A 297 25.87 3.24 -8.94
CA GLU A 297 26.64 2.84 -7.74
C GLU A 297 26.42 3.80 -6.56
N GLY A 298 25.51 4.77 -6.70
CA GLY A 298 25.23 5.79 -5.67
C GLY A 298 24.14 5.40 -4.67
N THR A 299 23.71 6.38 -3.89
CA THR A 299 22.50 6.30 -3.05
C THR A 299 21.39 7.09 -3.71
N PHE A 300 20.22 6.49 -3.89
CA PHE A 300 18.99 7.18 -4.29
C PHE A 300 18.02 7.18 -3.11
N ASP A 301 17.77 8.35 -2.55
CA ASP A 301 16.84 8.56 -1.45
C ASP A 301 15.57 9.26 -1.98
N GLY A 302 14.45 8.55 -1.97
CA GLY A 302 13.17 9.13 -2.34
C GLY A 302 12.66 10.14 -1.32
N ASN A 303 13.19 10.14 -0.09
CA ASN A 303 12.78 11.02 1.00
C ASN A 303 11.26 11.01 1.25
N GLY A 304 10.64 9.83 1.08
CA GLY A 304 9.19 9.62 1.18
C GLY A 304 8.37 10.03 -0.05
N ASN A 305 9.00 10.52 -1.11
CA ASN A 305 8.33 10.99 -2.32
C ASN A 305 8.00 9.85 -3.31
N THR A 306 7.17 10.19 -4.28
CA THR A 306 6.61 9.26 -5.27
C THR A 306 7.11 9.54 -6.67
N VAL A 307 7.56 8.49 -7.37
CA VAL A 307 7.74 8.48 -8.83
C VAL A 307 6.49 7.88 -9.47
N LYS A 308 5.82 8.65 -10.33
CA LYS A 308 4.51 8.31 -10.91
C LYS A 308 4.61 7.94 -12.39
N ASN A 309 3.77 7.02 -12.83
CA ASN A 309 3.52 6.72 -14.25
C ASN A 309 4.79 6.28 -15.00
N LEU A 310 5.53 5.32 -14.45
CA LEU A 310 6.74 4.78 -15.05
C LEU A 310 6.39 3.90 -16.29
N ASN A 311 7.09 4.12 -17.41
CA ASN A 311 6.99 3.31 -18.63
C ASN A 311 8.38 3.04 -19.23
N PRO A 312 9.16 2.11 -18.66
CA PRO A 312 10.56 1.90 -19.00
C PRO A 312 10.71 1.12 -20.31
N THR A 313 11.69 1.54 -21.10
CA THR A 313 12.20 0.76 -22.23
C THR A 313 13.09 -0.38 -21.73
N THR A 314 13.18 -1.46 -22.52
CA THR A 314 14.13 -2.53 -22.24
C THR A 314 15.50 -2.17 -22.81
N ASN A 315 16.45 -1.82 -21.96
CA ASN A 315 17.83 -1.60 -22.37
C ASN A 315 18.70 -2.81 -21.99
N GLU A 316 19.33 -3.46 -22.98
CA GLU A 316 20.17 -4.66 -22.80
C GLU A 316 19.53 -5.81 -21.99
N GLY A 317 18.20 -5.87 -21.90
CA GLY A 317 17.48 -6.86 -21.09
C GLY A 317 17.36 -6.51 -19.61
N TYR A 318 17.53 -5.24 -19.22
CA TYR A 318 17.31 -4.73 -17.87
C TYR A 318 16.22 -3.65 -17.92
N THR A 319 15.11 -3.89 -17.22
CA THR A 319 13.92 -3.03 -17.30
C THR A 319 13.44 -2.64 -15.90
N GLY A 320 13.22 -1.34 -15.69
CA GLY A 320 12.74 -0.73 -14.45
C GLY A 320 13.02 0.78 -14.40
N LEU A 321 12.76 1.42 -13.25
CA LEU A 321 13.25 2.80 -13.00
C LEU A 321 14.78 2.83 -13.14
N PHE A 322 15.44 1.83 -12.56
CA PHE A 322 16.84 1.50 -12.75
C PHE A 322 16.98 0.28 -13.66
N GLY A 323 17.98 0.27 -14.53
CA GLY A 323 18.35 -0.95 -15.26
C GLY A 323 19.18 -1.85 -14.36
N THR A 324 20.35 -1.35 -13.94
CA THR A 324 21.27 -2.07 -13.06
C THR A 324 21.73 -1.20 -11.88
N LEU A 325 21.58 -1.75 -10.68
CA LEU A 325 22.20 -1.27 -9.44
C LEU A 325 23.42 -2.14 -9.11
N ASP A 326 24.56 -1.53 -8.76
CA ASP A 326 25.77 -2.26 -8.33
C ASP A 326 26.40 -1.62 -7.09
N ASN A 327 26.34 -2.33 -5.96
CA ASN A 327 26.69 -1.82 -4.62
C ASN A 327 26.04 -0.46 -4.28
N ALA A 328 24.86 -0.20 -4.85
CA ALA A 328 24.09 1.02 -4.63
C ALA A 328 23.18 0.90 -3.40
N ALA A 329 22.59 2.02 -3.01
CA ALA A 329 21.49 2.07 -2.07
C ALA A 329 20.28 2.75 -2.71
N VAL A 330 19.08 2.19 -2.52
CA VAL A 330 17.82 2.84 -2.88
C VAL A 330 16.89 2.77 -1.69
N GLN A 331 16.35 3.91 -1.27
CA GLN A 331 15.50 3.97 -0.08
C GLN A 331 14.34 4.95 -0.19
N ASP A 332 13.33 4.73 0.64
CA ASP A 332 12.26 5.68 0.98
C ASP A 332 11.54 6.28 -0.25
N VAL A 333 11.27 5.44 -1.25
CA VAL A 333 10.59 5.86 -2.50
C VAL A 333 9.34 5.02 -2.77
N THR A 334 8.28 5.69 -3.21
CA THR A 334 7.10 5.01 -3.78
C THR A 334 7.13 5.11 -5.30
N ILE A 335 6.89 3.99 -6.00
CA ILE A 335 6.62 4.00 -7.44
C ILE A 335 5.14 3.66 -7.63
N SER A 336 4.37 4.57 -8.21
CA SER A 336 2.93 4.40 -8.36
C SER A 336 2.43 4.60 -9.78
N GLY A 337 1.54 3.71 -10.21
CA GLY A 337 1.01 3.71 -11.56
C GLY A 337 2.06 3.49 -12.66
N GLY A 338 1.60 3.39 -13.89
CA GLY A 338 2.44 3.08 -15.06
C GLY A 338 2.46 1.59 -15.42
N THR A 339 3.20 1.30 -16.49
CA THR A 339 3.30 -0.04 -17.07
C THR A 339 4.75 -0.36 -17.39
N VAL A 340 5.25 -1.49 -16.86
CA VAL A 340 6.58 -2.02 -17.13
C VAL A 340 6.46 -3.13 -18.17
N ASP A 341 6.56 -2.76 -19.44
CA ASP A 341 6.49 -3.68 -20.58
C ASP A 341 7.89 -4.10 -21.04
N ALA A 342 8.40 -5.20 -20.47
CA ALA A 342 9.67 -5.74 -20.91
C ALA A 342 9.55 -6.42 -22.29
N THR A 343 10.66 -6.49 -23.02
CA THR A 343 10.77 -7.29 -24.25
C THR A 343 11.59 -8.57 -24.05
N THR A 344 12.49 -8.59 -23.07
CA THR A 344 13.33 -9.73 -22.66
C THR A 344 14.01 -9.46 -21.32
N GLY A 345 14.60 -10.48 -20.71
CA GLY A 345 15.56 -10.35 -19.62
C GLY A 345 14.93 -10.09 -18.24
N LYS A 346 15.60 -9.26 -17.45
CA LYS A 346 15.36 -9.01 -16.03
C LYS A 346 14.49 -7.77 -15.87
N THR A 347 13.35 -7.94 -15.20
CA THR A 347 12.29 -6.94 -15.13
C THR A 347 11.87 -6.73 -13.68
N GLY A 348 12.00 -5.51 -13.18
CA GLY A 348 11.43 -5.08 -11.92
C GLY A 348 10.91 -3.65 -12.04
N VAL A 349 9.95 -3.25 -11.22
CA VAL A 349 9.47 -1.84 -11.25
C VAL A 349 10.58 -0.91 -10.79
N LEU A 350 11.27 -1.27 -9.69
CA LEU A 350 12.41 -0.50 -9.22
C LEU A 350 13.64 -0.77 -10.09
N ALA A 351 14.04 -2.04 -10.23
CA ALA A 351 15.26 -2.38 -10.95
C ALA A 351 15.16 -3.67 -11.77
N GLY A 352 15.77 -3.69 -12.96
CA GLY A 352 15.98 -4.93 -13.70
C GLY A 352 16.88 -5.89 -12.92
N GLN A 353 18.03 -5.39 -12.43
CA GLN A 353 18.99 -6.15 -11.65
C GLN A 353 19.54 -5.32 -10.48
N SER A 354 19.72 -5.98 -9.34
CA SER A 354 20.38 -5.45 -8.16
C SER A 354 21.55 -6.34 -7.76
N LYS A 355 22.79 -5.84 -7.85
CA LYS A 355 24.03 -6.55 -7.49
C LYS A 355 24.60 -5.98 -6.20
N GLY A 356 24.64 -6.77 -5.14
CA GLY A 356 25.25 -6.36 -3.86
C GLY A 356 24.66 -5.06 -3.25
N SER A 357 23.50 -4.63 -3.75
CA SER A 357 22.90 -3.34 -3.41
C SER A 357 21.90 -3.49 -2.26
N THR A 358 21.55 -2.38 -1.64
CA THR A 358 20.60 -2.31 -0.55
C THR A 358 19.34 -1.56 -0.98
N ILE A 359 18.19 -2.21 -0.88
CA ILE A 359 16.89 -1.64 -1.21
C ILE A 359 16.05 -1.64 0.06
N GLN A 360 15.62 -0.47 0.51
CA GLN A 360 14.91 -0.30 1.80
C GLN A 360 13.66 0.56 1.64
N ASN A 361 12.57 0.20 2.31
CA ASN A 361 11.35 1.03 2.38
C ASN A 361 10.79 1.45 1.01
N VAL A 362 10.88 0.58 0.00
CA VAL A 362 10.35 0.85 -1.34
C VAL A 362 8.93 0.32 -1.44
N THR A 363 8.01 1.16 -1.91
CA THR A 363 6.62 0.76 -2.19
C THR A 363 6.34 0.80 -3.69
N VAL A 364 5.72 -0.26 -4.22
CA VAL A 364 5.14 -0.28 -5.57
C VAL A 364 3.63 -0.40 -5.44
N ASP A 365 2.89 0.56 -6.00
CA ASP A 365 1.43 0.63 -5.87
C ASP A 365 0.74 0.83 -7.22
N GLY A 366 -0.16 -0.10 -7.58
CA GLY A 366 -0.98 0.05 -8.79
C GLY A 366 -0.21 -0.04 -10.11
N VAL A 367 0.93 -0.76 -10.14
CA VAL A 367 1.75 -0.90 -11.35
C VAL A 367 1.40 -2.18 -12.10
N THR A 368 1.36 -2.11 -13.43
CA THR A 368 1.28 -3.31 -14.28
C THR A 368 2.67 -3.70 -14.76
N VAL A 369 3.09 -4.94 -14.51
CA VAL A 369 4.38 -5.49 -14.95
C VAL A 369 4.12 -6.63 -15.92
N ASN A 370 4.72 -6.54 -17.11
CA ASN A 370 4.60 -7.55 -18.16
C ASN A 370 5.99 -8.04 -18.56
N GLY A 371 6.49 -9.03 -17.81
CA GLY A 371 7.71 -9.75 -18.13
C GLY A 371 7.55 -10.61 -19.39
N LYS A 372 8.66 -10.87 -20.12
CA LYS A 372 8.63 -11.73 -21.32
C LYS A 372 9.36 -13.05 -21.11
N PRO A 373 8.71 -14.19 -21.36
CA PRO A 373 9.37 -15.49 -21.23
C PRO A 373 10.61 -15.60 -22.14
N SER A 374 11.76 -15.84 -21.54
CA SER A 374 13.02 -16.21 -22.21
C SER A 374 13.88 -17.02 -21.24
N ASP A 375 14.90 -17.72 -21.75
CA ASP A 375 15.72 -18.66 -20.94
C ASP A 375 16.36 -18.01 -19.70
N ASP A 376 16.54 -16.68 -19.69
CA ASP A 376 17.10 -15.87 -18.60
C ASP A 376 16.14 -14.72 -18.19
N SER A 377 14.83 -15.01 -18.11
CA SER A 377 13.82 -14.00 -17.75
C SER A 377 13.33 -14.07 -16.31
N TYR A 378 13.74 -13.08 -15.54
CA TYR A 378 13.32 -12.86 -14.15
C TYR A 378 12.37 -11.67 -14.06
N THR A 379 11.25 -11.85 -13.38
CA THR A 379 10.24 -10.80 -13.19
C THR A 379 9.92 -10.67 -11.72
N GLY A 380 10.11 -9.47 -11.17
CA GLY A 380 9.71 -9.10 -9.82
C GLY A 380 8.86 -7.84 -9.80
N GLY A 381 8.07 -7.64 -8.75
CA GLY A 381 7.42 -6.35 -8.53
C GLY A 381 8.40 -5.27 -8.07
N ILE A 382 9.48 -5.61 -7.34
CA ILE A 382 10.55 -4.67 -6.98
C ILE A 382 11.75 -4.85 -7.92
N VAL A 383 12.38 -6.03 -7.91
CA VAL A 383 13.56 -6.33 -8.74
C VAL A 383 13.36 -7.56 -9.61
N GLY A 384 13.88 -7.54 -10.84
CA GLY A 384 13.94 -8.76 -11.65
C GLY A 384 14.83 -9.81 -11.00
N GLU A 385 16.11 -9.47 -10.82
CA GLU A 385 17.10 -10.32 -10.16
C GLU A 385 17.78 -9.59 -8.99
N GLY A 386 17.70 -10.17 -7.79
CA GLY A 386 18.48 -9.77 -6.63
C GLY A 386 19.74 -10.62 -6.50
N TYR A 387 20.83 -10.21 -7.15
CA TYR A 387 22.12 -10.90 -7.11
C TYR A 387 22.94 -10.43 -5.91
N THR A 388 22.71 -11.06 -4.75
CA THR A 388 23.24 -10.68 -3.42
C THR A 388 22.72 -9.31 -2.94
N GLY A 389 23.14 -8.86 -1.76
CA GLY A 389 22.60 -7.63 -1.15
C GLY A 389 21.35 -7.87 -0.29
N THR A 390 20.59 -6.80 -0.07
CA THR A 390 19.45 -6.77 0.88
C THR A 390 18.25 -6.06 0.25
N ILE A 391 17.06 -6.63 0.43
CA ILE A 391 15.76 -6.03 0.15
C ILE A 391 14.97 -6.10 1.45
N ASP A 392 14.67 -4.94 2.04
CA ASP A 392 14.09 -4.86 3.38
C ASP A 392 12.96 -3.83 3.42
N GLY A 393 11.89 -4.09 4.16
CA GLY A 393 10.81 -3.12 4.36
C GLY A 393 10.03 -2.79 3.08
N CYS A 394 10.11 -3.62 2.05
CA CYS A 394 9.52 -3.32 0.73
C CYS A 394 8.09 -3.85 0.60
N THR A 395 7.22 -3.09 -0.07
CA THR A 395 5.81 -3.45 -0.27
C THR A 395 5.44 -3.40 -1.75
N VAL A 396 4.71 -4.41 -2.23
CA VAL A 396 4.05 -4.36 -3.55
C VAL A 396 2.56 -4.59 -3.34
N LYS A 397 1.75 -3.64 -3.81
CA LYS A 397 0.31 -3.67 -3.60
C LYS A 397 -0.49 -3.23 -4.82
N ASN A 398 -1.73 -3.70 -4.90
CA ASN A 398 -2.70 -3.35 -5.95
C ASN A 398 -2.17 -3.56 -7.38
N SER A 399 -1.18 -4.43 -7.56
CA SER A 399 -0.40 -4.53 -8.78
C SER A 399 -0.71 -5.81 -9.54
N THR A 400 -0.53 -5.76 -10.87
CA THR A 400 -0.67 -6.92 -11.74
C THR A 400 0.70 -7.27 -12.30
N ILE A 401 1.22 -8.45 -11.96
CA ILE A 401 2.56 -8.91 -12.35
C ILE A 401 2.41 -10.16 -13.19
N THR A 402 2.81 -10.09 -14.45
CA THR A 402 2.62 -11.17 -15.41
C THR A 402 3.90 -11.53 -16.16
N GLY A 403 3.96 -12.78 -16.64
CA GLY A 403 5.01 -13.24 -17.54
C GLY A 403 6.28 -13.72 -16.85
N GLY A 404 7.39 -13.76 -17.58
CA GLY A 404 8.67 -14.29 -17.09
C GLY A 404 8.71 -15.81 -16.88
N ASN A 405 9.93 -16.35 -16.76
CA ASN A 405 10.15 -17.75 -16.41
C ASN A 405 10.33 -17.96 -14.90
N PHE A 406 10.74 -16.92 -14.20
CA PHE A 406 10.88 -16.87 -12.76
C PHE A 406 10.16 -15.63 -12.29
N LEU A 407 9.08 -15.79 -11.55
CA LEU A 407 8.21 -14.68 -11.21
C LEU A 407 8.00 -14.61 -9.70
N GLY A 408 8.30 -13.47 -9.11
CA GLY A 408 8.01 -13.13 -7.72
C GLY A 408 7.24 -11.82 -7.61
N GLY A 409 6.44 -11.63 -6.56
CA GLY A 409 5.89 -10.30 -6.28
C GLY A 409 6.94 -9.30 -5.81
N ILE A 410 8.03 -9.74 -5.17
CA ILE A 410 9.18 -8.88 -4.83
C ILE A 410 10.34 -9.13 -5.81
N SER A 411 10.75 -10.39 -5.99
CA SER A 411 11.91 -10.75 -6.79
C SER A 411 11.71 -12.02 -7.61
N GLY A 412 12.08 -11.98 -8.90
CA GLY A 412 12.03 -13.15 -9.77
C GLY A 412 13.01 -14.24 -9.32
N GLN A 413 14.24 -13.87 -8.99
CA GLN A 413 15.27 -14.77 -8.46
C GLN A 413 16.04 -14.11 -7.32
N GLY A 414 16.24 -14.86 -6.23
CA GLY A 414 16.91 -14.37 -5.02
C GLY A 414 18.23 -15.10 -4.71
N TYR A 415 19.34 -14.36 -4.74
CA TYR A 415 20.48 -14.53 -3.82
C TYR A 415 20.50 -13.43 -2.73
N ALA A 416 19.68 -12.39 -2.88
CA ALA A 416 19.53 -11.33 -1.89
C ALA A 416 18.85 -11.82 -0.60
N LYS A 417 19.16 -11.16 0.52
CA LYS A 417 18.35 -11.26 1.74
C LYS A 417 17.06 -10.47 1.53
N ILE A 418 15.91 -11.10 1.73
CA ILE A 418 14.60 -10.48 1.58
C ILE A 418 13.87 -10.63 2.91
N ASN A 419 13.63 -9.53 3.62
CA ASN A 419 12.99 -9.52 4.93
C ASN A 419 12.01 -8.36 5.05
N ASN A 420 11.07 -8.44 6.00
CA ASN A 420 10.14 -7.35 6.28
C ASN A 420 9.36 -6.90 5.03
N CYS A 421 9.07 -7.82 4.11
CA CYS A 421 8.47 -7.51 2.82
C CYS A 421 7.03 -7.99 2.73
N THR A 422 6.17 -7.19 2.10
CA THR A 422 4.74 -7.47 1.94
C THR A 422 4.33 -7.46 0.47
N VAL A 423 3.51 -8.44 0.10
CA VAL A 423 2.77 -8.44 -1.17
C VAL A 423 1.28 -8.57 -0.87
N GLU A 424 0.50 -7.54 -1.21
CA GLU A 424 -0.92 -7.49 -0.86
C GLU A 424 -1.83 -7.10 -2.04
N SER A 425 -3.02 -7.67 -2.10
CA SER A 425 -4.04 -7.30 -3.11
C SER A 425 -3.53 -7.35 -4.55
N CYS A 426 -2.64 -8.30 -4.86
CA CYS A 426 -2.00 -8.42 -6.17
C CYS A 426 -2.60 -9.54 -7.03
N GLN A 427 -2.43 -9.40 -8.35
CA GLN A 427 -2.64 -10.48 -9.32
C GLN A 427 -1.31 -10.89 -9.93
N ILE A 428 -0.90 -12.12 -9.64
CA ILE A 428 0.40 -12.65 -10.03
C ILE A 428 0.18 -13.80 -11.01
N THR A 429 0.58 -13.65 -12.28
CA THR A 429 0.31 -14.64 -13.34
C THR A 429 1.58 -15.01 -14.11
N GLY A 430 2.18 -16.14 -13.73
CA GLY A 430 3.34 -16.70 -14.45
C GLY A 430 2.93 -17.62 -15.60
N SER A 431 3.60 -17.50 -16.74
CA SER A 431 3.39 -18.38 -17.90
C SER A 431 4.05 -19.76 -17.77
N SER A 432 4.89 -19.96 -16.76
CA SER A 432 5.76 -21.13 -16.59
C SER A 432 5.68 -21.71 -15.16
N TRP A 433 6.75 -22.36 -14.70
CA TRP A 433 6.94 -22.84 -13.31
C TRP A 433 7.78 -21.82 -12.52
N LYS A 434 7.91 -21.95 -11.19
CA LYS A 434 8.67 -21.02 -10.33
C LYS A 434 8.01 -19.65 -10.16
N VAL A 435 6.74 -19.70 -9.77
CA VAL A 435 5.94 -18.52 -9.44
C VAL A 435 5.79 -18.44 -7.93
N GLY A 436 6.22 -17.34 -7.33
CA GLY A 436 6.05 -17.04 -5.92
C GLY A 436 5.34 -15.72 -5.71
N GLY A 437 4.62 -15.55 -4.61
CA GLY A 437 4.10 -14.24 -4.23
C GLY A 437 5.21 -13.31 -3.74
N ILE A 438 6.30 -13.79 -3.12
CA ILE A 438 7.50 -12.97 -2.81
C ILE A 438 8.63 -13.28 -3.78
N ILE A 439 9.06 -14.55 -3.85
CA ILE A 439 10.22 -15.00 -4.63
C ILE A 439 9.82 -16.09 -5.64
N GLY A 440 10.16 -15.90 -6.92
CA GLY A 440 10.00 -16.94 -7.94
C GLY A 440 10.90 -18.16 -7.68
N GLN A 441 12.22 -17.94 -7.71
CA GLN A 441 13.22 -18.95 -7.36
C GLN A 441 14.19 -18.48 -6.27
N LEU A 442 14.33 -19.33 -5.24
CA LEU A 442 15.43 -19.28 -4.30
C LEU A 442 16.58 -20.19 -4.76
N ASN A 443 17.79 -19.65 -4.78
CA ASN A 443 18.98 -20.39 -5.17
C ASN A 443 19.56 -21.24 -4.03
N GLU A 444 20.64 -21.95 -4.36
CA GLU A 444 21.37 -22.78 -3.40
C GLU A 444 22.02 -21.96 -2.27
N GLY A 445 22.14 -22.61 -1.10
CA GLY A 445 22.83 -22.03 0.07
C GLY A 445 21.94 -21.90 1.29
N THR A 446 22.42 -21.17 2.29
CA THR A 446 21.72 -20.95 3.56
C THR A 446 21.03 -19.59 3.57
N PHE A 447 19.72 -19.58 3.78
CA PHE A 447 18.93 -18.35 3.85
C PHE A 447 18.07 -18.32 5.12
N THR A 448 17.93 -17.13 5.70
CA THR A 448 16.98 -16.85 6.77
C THR A 448 16.09 -15.71 6.29
N PHE A 449 14.78 -15.94 6.33
CA PHE A 449 13.72 -14.99 6.02
C PHE A 449 12.99 -14.61 7.29
N GLU A 450 12.66 -13.33 7.42
CA GLU A 450 11.96 -12.76 8.57
C GLU A 450 10.83 -11.87 8.06
N ASN A 451 9.65 -12.00 8.68
CA ASN A 451 8.55 -11.04 8.54
C ASN A 451 8.10 -10.86 7.08
N LEU A 452 7.89 -11.96 6.37
CA LEU A 452 7.33 -11.94 5.01
C LEU A 452 5.82 -12.09 5.09
N LEU A 453 5.07 -11.29 4.33
CA LEU A 453 3.61 -11.38 4.28
C LEU A 453 3.11 -11.43 2.84
N VAL A 454 2.25 -12.39 2.52
CA VAL A 454 1.46 -12.38 1.28
C VAL A 454 -0.02 -12.43 1.62
N LYS A 455 -0.76 -11.40 1.21
CA LYS A 455 -2.15 -11.18 1.64
C LYS A 455 -3.08 -10.87 0.48
N ASP A 456 -4.30 -11.40 0.52
CA ASP A 456 -5.39 -11.09 -0.42
C ASP A 456 -4.95 -11.18 -1.91
N THR A 457 -4.05 -12.11 -2.22
CA THR A 457 -3.35 -12.18 -3.51
C THR A 457 -3.73 -13.45 -4.27
N VAL A 458 -3.93 -13.31 -5.58
CA VAL A 458 -4.20 -14.43 -6.48
C VAL A 458 -2.94 -14.75 -7.27
N ILE A 459 -2.46 -15.99 -7.15
CA ILE A 459 -1.25 -16.48 -7.82
C ILE A 459 -1.64 -17.57 -8.79
N THR A 460 -1.45 -17.31 -10.08
CA THR A 460 -1.73 -18.22 -11.18
C THR A 460 -0.42 -18.67 -11.83
N ALA A 461 -0.19 -19.97 -11.94
CA ALA A 461 0.99 -20.52 -12.62
C ALA A 461 0.62 -21.36 -13.84
N GLY A 462 1.42 -21.24 -14.91
CA GLY A 462 1.29 -22.05 -16.12
C GLY A 462 1.78 -23.49 -15.96
N SER A 463 2.69 -23.74 -15.01
CA SER A 463 3.31 -25.06 -14.77
C SER A 463 3.27 -25.44 -13.28
N ASN A 464 3.98 -26.50 -12.88
CA ASN A 464 3.99 -27.05 -11.51
C ASN A 464 5.04 -26.35 -10.64
N GLY A 465 4.92 -26.46 -9.32
CA GLY A 465 5.92 -25.89 -8.40
C GLY A 465 5.81 -24.38 -8.27
N PHE A 466 4.79 -23.92 -7.53
CA PHE A 466 4.55 -22.50 -7.26
C PHE A 466 3.98 -22.32 -5.85
N GLY A 467 4.27 -21.22 -5.17
CA GLY A 467 3.88 -21.03 -3.77
C GLY A 467 3.49 -19.60 -3.47
N ALA A 468 2.84 -19.36 -2.33
CA ALA A 468 2.45 -18.01 -1.96
C ALA A 468 3.66 -17.17 -1.53
N ILE A 469 4.66 -17.70 -0.81
CA ILE A 469 5.92 -16.96 -0.56
C ILE A 469 6.97 -17.28 -1.63
N VAL A 470 7.32 -18.56 -1.78
CA VAL A 470 8.40 -19.05 -2.66
C VAL A 470 7.84 -20.02 -3.68
N GLY A 471 8.12 -19.77 -4.97
CA GLY A 471 7.76 -20.71 -6.03
C GLY A 471 8.57 -22.00 -5.97
N PHE A 472 9.89 -21.86 -6.09
CA PHE A 472 10.83 -22.97 -6.13
C PHE A 472 12.08 -22.69 -5.30
N SER A 473 12.46 -23.62 -4.43
CA SER A 473 13.69 -23.55 -3.63
C SER A 473 14.69 -24.61 -4.06
N ASN A 474 15.90 -24.17 -4.43
CA ASN A 474 17.06 -25.05 -4.54
C ASN A 474 17.57 -25.51 -3.16
N TYR A 475 18.52 -26.44 -3.21
CA TYR A 475 19.10 -27.12 -2.05
C TYR A 475 19.83 -26.17 -1.09
N GLY A 476 20.14 -26.67 0.10
CA GLY A 476 20.72 -25.89 1.19
C GLY A 476 19.68 -25.41 2.19
N ASN A 477 20.13 -25.05 3.38
CA ASN A 477 19.25 -24.85 4.53
C ASN A 477 18.43 -23.56 4.41
N LYS A 478 17.15 -23.61 4.74
CA LYS A 478 16.27 -22.43 4.70
C LYS A 478 15.56 -22.29 6.03
N THR A 479 15.47 -21.07 6.54
CA THR A 479 14.74 -20.77 7.78
C THR A 479 13.76 -19.64 7.49
N PHE A 480 12.50 -19.84 7.84
CA PHE A 480 11.43 -18.85 7.75
C PHE A 480 10.96 -18.57 9.17
N ASN A 481 11.03 -17.32 9.59
CA ASN A 481 10.59 -16.85 10.89
C ASN A 481 9.48 -15.83 10.67
N ASN A 482 8.33 -16.00 11.33
CA ASN A 482 7.23 -15.04 11.27
C ASN A 482 6.84 -14.70 9.82
N CYS A 483 6.61 -15.73 9.00
CA CYS A 483 6.29 -15.60 7.59
C CYS A 483 4.88 -16.09 7.32
N ASP A 484 4.04 -15.19 6.81
CA ASP A 484 2.59 -15.36 6.84
C ASP A 484 1.96 -15.30 5.45
N VAL A 485 0.88 -16.07 5.28
CA VAL A 485 0.05 -16.10 4.07
C VAL A 485 -1.40 -15.98 4.48
N GLN A 486 -2.10 -14.96 3.98
CA GLN A 486 -3.48 -14.65 4.38
C GLN A 486 -4.38 -14.52 3.14
N ASN A 487 -5.49 -15.27 3.12
CA ASN A 487 -6.54 -15.19 2.09
C ASN A 487 -6.04 -15.33 0.64
N CYS A 488 -4.95 -16.07 0.42
CA CYS A 488 -4.38 -16.23 -0.91
C CYS A 488 -5.04 -17.37 -1.69
N THR A 489 -5.15 -17.18 -3.01
CA THR A 489 -5.66 -18.23 -3.93
C THR A 489 -4.55 -18.68 -4.87
N LEU A 490 -4.21 -19.95 -4.80
CA LEU A 490 -3.23 -20.60 -5.68
C LEU A 490 -3.96 -21.33 -6.80
N LYS A 491 -3.79 -20.85 -8.03
CA LYS A 491 -4.61 -21.23 -9.17
C LYS A 491 -3.81 -21.81 -10.33
N LYS A 492 -4.42 -22.77 -11.01
CA LYS A 492 -3.95 -23.27 -12.31
C LYS A 492 -5.09 -23.47 -13.31
N SER A 493 -5.03 -22.75 -14.42
CA SER A 493 -6.17 -22.62 -15.35
C SER A 493 -6.26 -23.71 -16.42
N THR A 494 -5.16 -24.30 -16.88
CA THR A 494 -5.15 -25.12 -18.11
C THR A 494 -4.67 -26.56 -17.93
N SER A 495 -4.33 -26.99 -16.71
CA SER A 495 -3.87 -28.36 -16.43
C SER A 495 -3.89 -28.67 -14.92
N SER A 496 -3.47 -29.89 -14.56
CA SER A 496 -3.40 -30.33 -13.16
C SER A 496 -2.48 -29.43 -12.34
N LEU A 497 -2.97 -28.99 -11.18
CA LEU A 497 -2.17 -28.26 -10.20
C LEU A 497 -1.33 -29.26 -9.42
N SER A 498 -0.02 -29.06 -9.43
CA SER A 498 0.91 -29.96 -8.74
C SER A 498 2.02 -29.18 -8.05
N GLY A 499 2.28 -29.49 -6.78
CA GLY A 499 3.34 -28.86 -6.00
C GLY A 499 3.04 -27.41 -5.67
N ALA A 500 1.88 -27.12 -5.08
CA ALA A 500 1.53 -25.76 -4.65
C ALA A 500 1.33 -25.65 -3.14
N ALA A 501 1.77 -24.54 -2.54
CA ALA A 501 1.61 -24.31 -1.11
C ALA A 501 1.66 -22.85 -0.70
N GLY A 502 1.21 -22.55 0.52
CA GLY A 502 1.33 -21.23 1.13
C GLY A 502 2.79 -20.76 1.18
N LEU A 503 3.71 -21.50 1.80
CA LEU A 503 5.10 -21.04 1.87
C LEU A 503 5.91 -21.42 0.64
N ILE A 504 6.27 -22.70 0.47
CA ILE A 504 7.16 -23.15 -0.62
C ILE A 504 6.41 -24.11 -1.55
N GLY A 505 6.24 -23.72 -2.80
CA GLY A 505 5.62 -24.57 -3.82
C GLY A 505 6.38 -25.88 -4.01
N GLN A 506 7.67 -25.79 -4.37
CA GLN A 506 8.51 -26.95 -4.59
C GLN A 506 9.92 -26.78 -4.03
N ILE A 507 10.44 -27.87 -3.45
CA ILE A 507 11.79 -27.96 -2.92
C ILE A 507 12.59 -28.95 -3.76
N TYR A 508 13.73 -28.51 -4.28
CA TYR A 508 14.80 -29.37 -4.76
C TYR A 508 15.87 -29.52 -3.67
N GLY A 509 15.64 -30.44 -2.75
CA GLY A 509 16.50 -30.71 -1.61
C GLY A 509 17.42 -31.91 -1.81
N GLN A 510 18.57 -31.87 -1.13
CA GLN A 510 19.49 -32.99 -1.03
C GLN A 510 19.46 -33.55 0.40
N SER A 511 19.92 -34.81 0.53
CA SER A 511 20.03 -35.46 1.84
C SER A 511 20.81 -34.59 2.82
N GLY A 512 20.23 -34.32 3.98
CA GLY A 512 20.82 -33.48 5.03
C GLY A 512 20.49 -32.00 4.95
N ASN A 513 19.73 -31.53 3.95
CA ASN A 513 19.18 -30.17 3.96
C ASN A 513 18.09 -30.03 5.02
N ILE A 514 18.05 -28.85 5.65
CA ILE A 514 17.11 -28.53 6.73
C ILE A 514 16.27 -27.31 6.33
N PHE A 515 14.95 -27.44 6.45
CA PHE A 515 13.99 -26.34 6.30
C PHE A 515 13.33 -26.10 7.66
N ASN A 516 13.42 -24.89 8.19
CA ASN A 516 12.80 -24.51 9.45
C ASN A 516 11.68 -23.49 9.19
N PHE A 517 10.52 -23.74 9.77
CA PHE A 517 9.41 -22.81 9.84
C PHE A 517 9.14 -22.54 11.31
N ASN A 518 9.30 -21.30 11.73
CA ASN A 518 9.13 -20.86 13.11
C ASN A 518 8.09 -19.74 13.13
N ASP A 519 7.05 -19.89 13.94
CA ASP A 519 6.05 -18.85 14.19
C ASP A 519 5.39 -18.36 12.88
N CYS A 520 5.15 -19.26 11.92
CA CYS A 520 4.60 -18.92 10.61
C CYS A 520 3.10 -19.27 10.55
N ASP A 521 2.29 -18.40 9.96
CA ASP A 521 0.85 -18.60 9.79
C ASP A 521 0.41 -18.70 8.32
N VAL A 522 -0.41 -19.69 8.01
CA VAL A 522 -1.11 -19.79 6.73
C VAL A 522 -2.59 -19.81 7.03
N SER A 523 -3.30 -18.75 6.69
CA SER A 523 -4.74 -18.60 6.94
C SER A 523 -5.52 -18.27 5.67
N GLY A 524 -6.74 -18.81 5.55
CA GLY A 524 -7.59 -18.55 4.39
C GLY A 524 -7.05 -19.08 3.05
N LEU A 525 -6.13 -20.06 3.03
CA LEU A 525 -5.50 -20.54 1.78
C LEU A 525 -6.50 -21.33 0.92
N LYS A 526 -6.52 -21.05 -0.39
CA LYS A 526 -7.40 -21.70 -1.36
C LYS A 526 -6.61 -22.26 -2.54
N PHE A 527 -7.03 -23.42 -3.03
CA PHE A 527 -6.47 -24.03 -4.25
C PHE A 527 -7.54 -24.14 -5.33
N GLU A 528 -7.21 -23.75 -6.56
CA GLU A 528 -8.10 -23.85 -7.71
C GLU A 528 -7.40 -24.52 -8.90
N SER A 529 -8.01 -25.59 -9.43
CA SER A 529 -7.58 -26.22 -10.69
C SER A 529 -8.77 -26.60 -11.56
N SER A 530 -8.63 -26.43 -12.87
CA SER A 530 -9.61 -26.96 -13.84
C SER A 530 -9.50 -28.48 -14.05
N SER A 531 -8.55 -29.16 -13.41
CA SER A 531 -8.25 -30.59 -13.53
C SER A 531 -7.96 -31.21 -12.15
N SER A 532 -7.10 -32.23 -12.07
CA SER A 532 -6.68 -32.85 -10.81
C SER A 532 -5.71 -31.98 -10.02
N ILE A 533 -5.62 -32.22 -8.71
CA ILE A 533 -4.69 -31.57 -7.80
C ILE A 533 -3.78 -32.63 -7.17
N SER A 534 -2.48 -32.35 -7.04
CA SER A 534 -1.57 -33.26 -6.35
C SER A 534 -0.44 -32.55 -5.61
N GLY A 535 -0.01 -33.06 -4.46
CA GLY A 535 1.16 -32.47 -3.78
C GLY A 535 0.88 -31.02 -3.36
N ILE A 536 -0.18 -30.82 -2.58
CA ILE A 536 -0.50 -29.50 -2.02
C ILE A 536 -0.41 -29.52 -0.50
N GLY A 537 -0.01 -28.40 0.08
CA GLY A 537 -0.01 -28.23 1.54
C GLY A 537 0.05 -26.78 1.96
N GLY A 538 -0.16 -26.51 3.25
CA GLY A 538 -0.07 -25.15 3.79
C GLY A 538 1.34 -24.57 3.67
N PHE A 539 2.36 -25.38 4.00
CA PHE A 539 3.75 -24.94 4.04
C PHE A 539 4.57 -25.41 2.86
N VAL A 540 4.41 -26.67 2.44
CA VAL A 540 5.18 -27.25 1.34
C VAL A 540 4.26 -28.03 0.41
N GLY A 541 4.31 -27.72 -0.89
CA GLY A 541 3.46 -28.40 -1.87
C GLY A 541 4.06 -29.72 -2.30
N ASN A 542 5.16 -29.62 -3.03
CA ASN A 542 5.91 -30.70 -3.68
C ASN A 542 5.06 -31.76 -4.40
N GLY A 543 5.08 -31.74 -5.72
CA GLY A 543 4.45 -32.77 -6.56
C GLY A 543 5.52 -33.50 -7.34
N TYR A 544 5.74 -34.77 -7.02
CA TYR A 544 6.78 -35.68 -7.54
C TYR A 544 7.52 -35.21 -8.81
N TRP A 545 8.62 -34.48 -8.61
CA TRP A 545 9.56 -34.10 -9.68
C TRP A 545 10.92 -33.75 -9.06
N ARG A 546 11.95 -34.55 -9.40
CA ARG A 546 13.39 -34.43 -9.04
C ARG A 546 13.70 -33.91 -7.62
N GLY A 547 14.19 -34.80 -6.75
CA GLY A 547 15.05 -34.42 -5.60
C GLY A 547 14.36 -33.77 -4.41
N PHE A 548 13.36 -34.42 -3.81
CA PHE A 548 12.90 -34.10 -2.45
C PHE A 548 12.98 -35.36 -1.59
N SER A 549 14.18 -35.69 -1.14
CA SER A 549 14.43 -36.91 -0.36
C SER A 549 15.58 -36.70 0.61
N GLY A 550 15.46 -37.26 1.82
CA GLY A 550 16.45 -37.12 2.87
C GLY A 550 16.53 -35.70 3.46
N VAL A 551 15.50 -34.88 3.24
CA VAL A 551 15.37 -33.53 3.79
C VAL A 551 14.71 -33.62 5.18
N THR A 552 15.12 -32.73 6.07
CA THR A 552 14.45 -32.51 7.36
C THR A 552 13.67 -31.20 7.30
N VAL A 553 12.38 -31.25 7.65
CA VAL A 553 11.53 -30.07 7.77
C VAL A 553 11.06 -29.95 9.22
N ASN A 554 11.32 -28.80 9.84
CA ASN A 554 10.95 -28.52 11.22
C ASN A 554 9.85 -27.46 11.24
N PHE A 555 8.78 -27.75 11.97
CA PHE A 555 7.70 -26.82 12.28
C PHE A 555 7.73 -26.52 13.77
N LYS A 556 7.79 -25.24 14.09
CA LYS A 556 7.72 -24.73 15.46
C LYS A 556 6.67 -23.65 15.53
N ASP A 557 5.66 -23.85 16.38
CA ASP A 557 4.62 -22.85 16.64
C ASP A 557 3.92 -22.36 15.35
N CYS A 558 3.67 -23.29 14.41
CA CYS A 558 3.11 -22.98 13.08
C CYS A 558 1.62 -23.29 12.96
N THR A 559 0.89 -22.46 12.23
CA THR A 559 -0.54 -22.65 11.95
C THR A 559 -0.80 -22.74 10.44
N THR A 560 -1.70 -23.64 10.05
CA THR A 560 -2.19 -23.76 8.67
C THR A 560 -3.70 -23.96 8.62
N GLU A 561 -4.36 -23.17 7.79
CA GLU A 561 -5.77 -23.27 7.46
C GLU A 561 -5.91 -23.26 5.93
N ILE A 562 -6.34 -24.41 5.40
CA ILE A 562 -6.74 -24.55 4.01
C ILE A 562 -8.26 -24.54 4.01
N THR A 563 -8.84 -23.50 3.42
CA THR A 563 -10.30 -23.25 3.49
C THR A 563 -11.08 -23.82 2.32
N ASN A 564 -10.43 -24.00 1.16
CA ASN A 564 -11.13 -24.48 -0.03
C ASN A 564 -10.19 -25.15 -1.04
N ILE A 565 -10.67 -26.22 -1.66
CA ILE A 565 -10.02 -26.90 -2.78
C ILE A 565 -11.07 -27.09 -3.87
N VAL A 566 -10.91 -26.34 -4.96
CA VAL A 566 -11.77 -26.44 -6.14
C VAL A 566 -11.02 -27.19 -7.23
N SER A 567 -11.47 -28.40 -7.57
CA SER A 567 -10.88 -29.22 -8.63
C SER A 567 -11.91 -30.07 -9.37
N ASN A 568 -11.70 -30.30 -10.66
CA ASN A 568 -12.55 -31.19 -11.48
C ASN A 568 -12.05 -32.65 -11.52
N GLY A 569 -10.91 -32.92 -10.87
CA GLY A 569 -10.27 -34.24 -10.84
C GLY A 569 -10.08 -34.76 -9.41
N THR A 570 -9.17 -35.71 -9.24
CA THR A 570 -8.81 -36.24 -7.91
C THR A 570 -7.78 -35.35 -7.22
N ALA A 571 -7.89 -35.23 -5.90
CA ALA A 571 -6.81 -34.74 -5.05
C ALA A 571 -5.96 -35.92 -4.56
N THR A 572 -4.64 -35.89 -4.79
CA THR A 572 -3.70 -36.92 -4.31
C THR A 572 -2.51 -36.27 -3.60
N ASN A 573 -1.89 -36.98 -2.65
CA ASN A 573 -0.74 -36.46 -1.89
C ASN A 573 -0.99 -35.03 -1.35
N ALA A 574 -2.16 -34.81 -0.77
CA ALA A 574 -2.52 -33.52 -0.16
C ALA A 574 -2.41 -33.68 1.36
N GLY A 575 -1.75 -32.75 2.03
CA GLY A 575 -1.60 -32.74 3.48
C GLY A 575 -1.74 -31.33 4.05
N ALA A 576 -2.13 -31.22 5.31
CA ALA A 576 -2.40 -29.92 5.92
C ALA A 576 -1.14 -29.03 5.96
N PHE A 577 0.02 -29.60 6.28
CA PHE A 577 1.31 -28.91 6.28
C PHE A 577 2.07 -29.16 4.97
N VAL A 578 2.14 -30.42 4.54
CA VAL A 578 2.99 -30.83 3.41
C VAL A 578 2.22 -31.74 2.46
N GLY A 579 2.31 -31.47 1.16
CA GLY A 579 1.73 -32.30 0.11
C GLY A 579 2.42 -33.66 -0.03
N ASP A 580 3.48 -33.80 -0.84
CA ASP A 580 4.21 -35.08 -0.95
C ASP A 580 5.44 -35.11 -0.04
N GLY A 581 5.33 -35.79 1.10
CA GLY A 581 6.40 -35.87 2.11
C GLY A 581 7.30 -37.10 2.03
N LYS A 582 7.10 -38.00 1.07
CA LYS A 582 7.75 -39.32 1.06
C LYS A 582 9.28 -39.25 1.19
N SER A 583 9.87 -40.12 2.03
CA SER A 583 11.32 -40.25 2.23
C SER A 583 12.01 -39.04 2.87
N ASN A 584 11.25 -38.21 3.59
CA ASN A 584 11.74 -37.06 4.36
C ASN A 584 11.35 -37.18 5.83
N THR A 585 11.96 -36.32 6.65
CA THR A 585 11.70 -36.24 8.10
C THR A 585 10.98 -34.94 8.42
N PHE A 586 9.90 -35.01 9.19
CA PHE A 586 9.11 -33.88 9.64
C PHE A 586 9.06 -33.86 11.17
N ASN A 587 9.47 -32.75 11.77
CA ASN A 587 9.48 -32.59 13.21
C ASN A 587 8.55 -31.45 13.60
N PHE A 588 7.62 -31.72 14.50
CA PHE A 588 6.75 -30.74 15.11
C PHE A 588 7.19 -30.46 16.54
N THR A 589 7.33 -29.19 16.87
CA THR A 589 7.69 -28.71 18.22
C THR A 589 6.83 -27.51 18.60
N GLY A 590 6.62 -27.28 19.90
CA GLY A 590 5.75 -26.20 20.36
C GLY A 590 4.27 -26.48 20.09
N SER A 591 3.50 -25.44 19.79
CA SER A 591 2.05 -25.48 19.57
C SER A 591 1.72 -25.30 18.10
N ASN A 592 1.47 -26.40 17.38
CA ASN A 592 1.13 -26.35 15.96
C ASN A 592 -0.37 -26.60 15.74
N THR A 593 -0.97 -25.94 14.74
CA THR A 593 -2.40 -26.07 14.43
C THR A 593 -2.62 -26.32 12.94
N ALA A 594 -3.56 -27.22 12.62
CA ALA A 594 -4.04 -27.47 11.27
C ALA A 594 -5.57 -27.43 11.23
N VAL A 595 -6.12 -26.73 10.23
CA VAL A 595 -7.55 -26.68 9.94
C VAL A 595 -7.77 -26.95 8.46
N THR A 596 -8.47 -28.03 8.14
CA THR A 596 -8.76 -28.43 6.75
C THR A 596 -10.21 -28.90 6.55
N THR A 597 -11.12 -28.40 7.39
CA THR A 597 -12.55 -28.75 7.36
C THR A 597 -13.13 -28.60 5.95
N ASP A 598 -13.89 -29.59 5.50
CA ASP A 598 -14.56 -29.63 4.18
C ASP A 598 -13.63 -29.60 2.95
N THR A 599 -12.32 -29.78 3.13
CA THR A 599 -11.36 -29.85 2.00
C THR A 599 -11.08 -31.27 1.50
N GLY A 600 -11.37 -32.29 2.31
CA GLY A 600 -11.00 -33.68 2.05
C GLY A 600 -9.55 -34.04 2.39
N ILE A 601 -8.74 -33.11 2.91
CA ILE A 601 -7.41 -33.40 3.46
C ILE A 601 -7.58 -34.06 4.84
N THR A 602 -7.00 -35.25 5.01
CA THR A 602 -7.13 -36.03 6.26
C THR A 602 -5.81 -36.34 6.94
N GLU A 603 -4.68 -35.89 6.41
CA GLU A 603 -3.33 -36.16 6.90
C GLU A 603 -2.54 -34.85 7.05
N LEU A 604 -1.59 -34.79 7.98
CA LEU A 604 -0.71 -33.61 8.12
C LEU A 604 0.30 -33.53 6.96
N ILE A 605 0.83 -34.69 6.57
CA ILE A 605 1.81 -34.89 5.52
C ILE A 605 1.20 -35.90 4.54
N GLY A 606 1.03 -35.52 3.28
CA GLY A 606 0.54 -36.46 2.29
C GLY A 606 1.61 -37.47 1.85
N ASN A 607 1.13 -38.66 1.45
CA ASN A 607 1.90 -39.82 0.98
C ASN A 607 2.57 -40.66 2.09
N GLN A 608 2.48 -41.98 1.93
CA GLN A 608 3.00 -42.98 2.86
C GLN A 608 4.53 -43.10 2.73
N GLY A 609 5.25 -42.98 3.85
CA GLY A 609 6.72 -43.15 3.92
C GLY A 609 7.52 -41.94 4.40
N ALA A 610 6.87 -40.96 5.03
CA ALA A 610 7.52 -39.90 5.81
C ALA A 610 7.86 -40.39 7.23
N THR A 611 8.94 -39.87 7.82
CA THR A 611 9.21 -40.01 9.26
C THR A 611 8.67 -38.77 9.96
N ILE A 612 7.70 -38.93 10.85
CA ILE A 612 7.09 -37.81 11.58
C ILE A 612 7.40 -37.93 13.07
N THR A 613 7.81 -36.84 13.69
CA THR A 613 8.01 -36.74 15.15
C THR A 613 7.25 -35.54 15.71
N GLY A 614 6.72 -35.68 16.93
CA GLY A 614 5.96 -34.61 17.61
C GLY A 614 4.55 -34.37 17.07
N GLU A 615 3.99 -35.28 16.27
CA GLU A 615 2.64 -35.17 15.71
C GLU A 615 1.54 -35.02 16.79
N ASP A 616 1.76 -35.60 17.97
CA ASP A 616 0.89 -35.48 19.14
C ASP A 616 0.78 -34.05 19.69
N THR A 617 1.68 -33.15 19.27
CA THR A 617 1.64 -31.72 19.61
C THR A 617 0.79 -30.88 18.66
N VAL A 618 0.20 -31.49 17.61
CA VAL A 618 -0.56 -30.78 16.59
C VAL A 618 -2.06 -30.85 16.87
N SER A 619 -2.71 -29.69 17.00
CA SER A 619 -4.17 -29.59 17.03
C SER A 619 -4.71 -29.64 15.59
N PHE A 620 -5.39 -30.73 15.21
CA PHE A 620 -5.86 -30.92 13.83
C PHE A 620 -7.39 -31.06 13.75
N SER A 621 -8.04 -30.06 13.13
CA SER A 621 -9.47 -30.09 12.75
C SER A 621 -9.60 -30.46 11.27
N LYS A 622 -10.35 -31.53 10.97
CA LYS A 622 -10.50 -32.14 9.65
C LYS A 622 -11.93 -32.06 9.14
#